data_AF-A0A0F5JUR5-F1
#
_entry.id   AF-A0A0F5JUR5-F1
#
_cell.length_a   1.000
_cell.length_b   1.000
_cell.length_c   1.000
_cell.angle_alpha   90.00
_cell.angle_beta   90.00
_cell.angle_gamma   90.00
#
_symmetry.space_group_name_H-M   'P 1'
#
loop_
_entity.id
_entity.type
_entity.pdbx_description
1 polymer ?
#
loop_
_entity_poly.entity_id
_entity_poly.type
_entity_poly.pdbx_seq_one_letter_code
_entity_poly.pdbx_strand_id
1 'polypeptide(L)'
;MRRRPGPVLAWLAAVAFVTVAYQGAWAQASRPSATPATPGAPAPALSDAAYAQRTAEFDAQQQQLNARTAKNEYTYAVAKHNCYATFFVNHCLDVARDKMRDEKASIREVQLKLSADRRAAREEKREADDAQRLAQQRANAPQRAANERQHRAAYDAKQQQHAVDQAKRGDSAPQRQANVDAYNRKQSAYQQKLDAARQNAAADAQRRQENVQRFQAKQDDAAERQKTLDERRANAAQRAAAASAASATSQ
;
A
#
# COMPACT_ATOMS: atom_id res chain seq x y z
N MET A 1 7.14 13.92 -54.35
CA MET A 1 7.78 12.97 -53.40
C MET A 1 6.70 12.03 -52.86
N ARG A 2 6.58 10.83 -53.44
CA ARG A 2 5.60 9.80 -53.03
C ARG A 2 6.40 8.62 -52.47
N ARG A 3 6.21 8.29 -51.18
CA ARG A 3 6.74 7.06 -50.58
C ARG A 3 5.67 5.97 -50.67
N ARG A 4 6.05 4.84 -51.28
CA ARG A 4 5.31 3.57 -51.37
C ARG A 4 5.40 2.81 -50.04
N PRO A 5 4.33 2.15 -49.56
CA PRO A 5 4.45 0.98 -48.70
C PRO A 5 4.47 -0.30 -49.56
N GLY A 6 5.36 -1.22 -49.23
CA GLY A 6 5.56 -2.50 -49.94
C GLY A 6 4.55 -3.59 -49.52
N PRO A 7 4.35 -4.63 -50.34
CA PRO A 7 3.45 -5.73 -50.04
C PRO A 7 4.17 -6.82 -49.22
N VAL A 8 3.56 -7.20 -48.09
CA VAL A 8 3.94 -8.39 -47.32
C VAL A 8 3.18 -9.57 -47.91
N LEU A 9 3.93 -10.51 -48.49
CA LEU A 9 3.44 -11.76 -49.08
C LEU A 9 2.90 -12.69 -48.00
N ALA A 10 1.60 -12.95 -48.04
CA ALA A 10 0.93 -13.99 -47.27
C ALA A 10 1.15 -15.36 -47.96
N TRP A 11 1.93 -16.23 -47.32
CA TRP A 11 2.07 -17.63 -47.71
C TRP A 11 0.91 -18.44 -47.12
N LEU A 12 0.01 -18.90 -48.00
CA LEU A 12 -1.00 -19.92 -47.70
C LEU A 12 -0.34 -21.31 -47.84
N ALA A 13 -0.09 -21.98 -46.72
CA ALA A 13 0.26 -23.40 -46.72
C ALA A 13 -1.02 -24.24 -46.57
N ALA A 14 -1.46 -24.83 -47.67
CA ALA A 14 -2.51 -25.85 -47.68
C ALA A 14 -1.90 -27.20 -47.27
N VAL A 15 -2.25 -27.72 -46.10
CA VAL A 15 -1.94 -29.10 -45.69
C VAL A 15 -3.19 -29.94 -45.92
N ALA A 16 -3.15 -30.76 -46.98
CA ALA A 16 -4.15 -31.77 -47.25
C ALA A 16 -3.95 -32.95 -46.29
N PHE A 17 -4.87 -33.11 -45.33
CA PHE A 17 -4.95 -34.31 -44.49
C PHE A 17 -5.67 -35.42 -45.28
N VAL A 18 -4.92 -36.45 -45.66
CA VAL A 18 -5.45 -37.72 -46.18
C VAL A 18 -5.94 -38.54 -44.99
N THR A 19 -7.25 -38.68 -44.83
CA THR A 19 -7.86 -39.60 -43.86
C THR A 19 -7.97 -40.99 -44.47
N VAL A 20 -7.08 -41.90 -44.09
CA VAL A 20 -7.24 -43.35 -44.30
C VAL A 20 -8.23 -43.87 -43.26
N ALA A 21 -9.41 -44.31 -43.72
CA ALA A 21 -10.39 -44.98 -42.90
C ALA A 21 -9.98 -46.45 -42.68
N TYR A 22 -9.40 -46.75 -41.52
CA TYR A 22 -9.21 -48.13 -41.06
C TYR A 22 -10.43 -48.51 -40.20
N GLN A 23 -11.34 -49.29 -40.79
CA GLN A 23 -12.50 -49.84 -40.08
C GLN A 23 -12.03 -50.99 -39.17
N GLY A 24 -11.73 -50.65 -37.91
CA GLY A 24 -11.63 -51.64 -36.84
C GLY A 24 -13.03 -52.08 -36.41
N ALA A 25 -13.33 -53.37 -36.58
CA ALA A 25 -14.53 -54.00 -36.06
C ALA A 25 -14.54 -53.95 -34.53
N TRP A 26 -15.48 -53.19 -33.96
CA TRP A 26 -15.74 -53.20 -32.52
C TRP A 26 -16.79 -54.27 -32.22
N ALA A 27 -16.36 -55.30 -31.51
CA ALA A 27 -17.24 -56.27 -30.87
C ALA A 27 -18.16 -55.55 -29.87
N GLN A 28 -19.47 -55.68 -30.06
CA GLN A 28 -20.48 -55.22 -29.09
C GLN A 28 -20.49 -56.18 -27.89
N ALA A 29 -19.72 -55.85 -26.86
CA ALA A 29 -19.89 -56.42 -25.54
C ALA A 29 -21.15 -55.79 -24.93
N SER A 30 -22.20 -56.60 -24.75
CA SER A 30 -23.39 -56.29 -23.97
C SER A 30 -22.98 -55.93 -22.54
N ARG A 31 -23.11 -54.65 -22.18
CA ARG A 31 -22.96 -54.19 -20.79
C ARG A 31 -24.21 -54.58 -20.00
N PRO A 32 -24.08 -55.21 -18.82
CA PRO A 32 -25.21 -55.41 -17.93
C PRO A 32 -25.74 -54.05 -17.45
N SER A 33 -27.07 -53.95 -17.36
CA SER A 33 -27.80 -52.79 -16.86
C SER A 33 -27.29 -52.38 -15.48
N ALA A 34 -26.82 -51.14 -15.36
CA ALA A 34 -26.47 -50.54 -14.09
C ALA A 34 -27.72 -50.39 -13.23
N THR A 35 -27.72 -51.05 -12.07
CA THR A 35 -28.63 -50.75 -10.96
C THR A 35 -28.48 -49.27 -10.57
N PRO A 36 -29.58 -48.52 -10.34
CA PRO A 36 -29.47 -47.14 -9.87
C PRO A 36 -28.77 -47.15 -8.52
N ALA A 37 -27.61 -46.51 -8.45
CA ALA A 37 -26.94 -46.24 -7.19
C ALA A 37 -27.88 -45.41 -6.32
N THR A 38 -28.31 -46.00 -5.19
CA THR A 38 -28.82 -45.24 -4.05
C THR A 38 -27.79 -44.14 -3.76
N PRO A 39 -28.17 -42.86 -3.60
CA PRO A 39 -27.23 -41.83 -3.18
C PRO A 39 -26.73 -42.24 -1.79
N GLY A 40 -25.55 -42.86 -1.76
CA GLY A 40 -24.85 -43.17 -0.53
C GLY A 40 -24.70 -41.87 0.22
N ALA A 41 -25.15 -41.85 1.48
CA ALA A 41 -24.80 -40.79 2.41
C ALA A 41 -23.30 -40.50 2.24
N PRO A 42 -22.89 -39.21 2.17
CA PRO A 42 -21.48 -38.89 2.01
C PRO A 42 -20.72 -39.63 3.10
N ALA A 43 -19.71 -40.42 2.69
CA ALA A 43 -18.77 -40.98 3.64
C ALA A 43 -18.31 -39.85 4.57
N PRO A 44 -18.22 -40.08 5.89
CA PRO A 44 -17.80 -39.03 6.80
C PRO A 44 -16.45 -38.49 6.31
N ALA A 45 -16.44 -37.24 5.89
CA ALA A 45 -15.23 -36.57 5.46
C ALA A 45 -14.19 -36.68 6.58
N LEU A 46 -12.95 -37.03 6.25
CA LEU A 46 -11.88 -37.13 7.23
C LEU A 46 -11.73 -35.80 7.96
N SER A 47 -12.09 -35.81 9.24
CA SER A 47 -11.90 -34.66 10.11
C SER A 47 -10.40 -34.44 10.37
N ASP A 48 -10.03 -33.21 10.73
CA ASP A 48 -8.65 -32.89 11.09
C ASP A 48 -8.15 -33.76 12.25
N ALA A 49 -9.01 -34.03 13.23
CA ALA A 49 -8.69 -34.88 14.37
C ALA A 49 -8.44 -36.34 13.94
N ALA A 50 -9.28 -36.90 13.06
CA ALA A 50 -9.10 -38.26 12.55
C ALA A 50 -7.83 -38.39 11.68
N TYR A 51 -7.53 -37.39 10.86
CA TYR A 51 -6.30 -37.34 10.08
C TYR A 51 -5.05 -37.22 10.96
N ALA A 52 -5.10 -36.38 12.01
CA ALA A 52 -4.02 -36.25 12.98
C ALA A 52 -3.75 -37.57 13.73
N GLN A 53 -4.80 -38.26 14.18
CA GLN A 53 -4.67 -39.57 14.82
C GLN A 53 -4.02 -40.59 13.88
N ARG A 54 -4.51 -40.71 12.65
CA ARG A 54 -3.95 -41.64 11.65
C ARG A 54 -2.48 -41.31 11.34
N THR A 55 -2.10 -40.04 11.33
CA THR A 55 -0.71 -39.61 11.16
C THR A 55 0.17 -40.07 12.33
N ALA A 56 -0.31 -39.91 13.57
CA ALA A 56 0.41 -40.39 14.75
C ALA A 56 0.58 -41.93 14.74
N GLU A 57 -0.43 -42.67 14.29
CA GLU A 57 -0.34 -44.13 14.09
C GLU A 57 0.73 -44.50 13.05
N PHE A 58 0.79 -43.79 11.93
CA PHE A 58 1.83 -44.01 10.92
C PHE A 58 3.24 -43.73 11.47
N ASP A 59 3.40 -42.74 12.33
CA ASP A 59 4.68 -42.41 12.94
C ASP A 59 5.09 -43.45 13.99
N ALA A 60 4.15 -43.97 14.78
CA ALA A 60 4.39 -45.09 15.67
C ALA A 60 4.84 -46.34 14.90
N GLN A 61 4.20 -46.66 13.77
CA GLN A 61 4.61 -47.77 12.90
C GLN A 61 6.00 -47.56 12.32
N GLN A 62 6.35 -46.32 11.94
CA GLN A 62 7.69 -46.01 11.45
C GLN A 62 8.76 -46.22 12.53
N GLN A 63 8.48 -45.83 13.78
CA GLN A 63 9.40 -46.07 14.90
C GLN A 63 9.61 -47.57 15.15
N GLN A 64 8.57 -48.39 15.04
CA GLN A 64 8.70 -49.84 15.13
C GLN A 64 9.58 -50.41 14.01
N LEU A 65 9.44 -49.93 12.78
CA LEU A 65 10.29 -50.34 11.65
C LEU A 65 11.75 -49.91 11.84
N ASN A 66 11.99 -48.73 12.41
CA ASN A 66 13.34 -48.27 12.76
C ASN A 66 13.96 -49.16 13.85
N ALA A 67 13.19 -49.50 14.88
CA ALA A 67 13.63 -50.42 15.93
C ALA A 67 13.93 -51.83 15.40
N ARG A 68 13.10 -52.35 14.47
CA ARG A 68 13.35 -53.63 13.78
C ARG A 68 14.64 -53.58 12.96
N THR A 69 14.88 -52.48 12.26
CA THR A 69 16.13 -52.27 11.50
C THR A 69 17.34 -52.31 12.44
N ALA A 70 17.31 -51.53 13.52
CA ALA A 70 18.39 -51.49 14.50
C ALA A 70 18.64 -52.87 15.15
N LYS A 71 17.57 -53.60 15.49
CA LYS A 71 17.66 -54.96 16.02
C LYS A 71 18.30 -55.92 15.02
N ASN A 72 17.89 -55.88 13.75
CA ASN A 72 18.48 -56.72 12.70
C ASN A 72 19.98 -56.44 12.57
N GLU A 73 20.38 -55.17 12.49
CA GLU A 73 21.79 -54.78 12.40
C GLU A 73 22.61 -55.24 13.61
N TYR A 74 22.07 -55.11 14.82
CA TYR A 74 22.69 -55.64 16.03
C TYR A 74 22.85 -57.17 15.96
N THR A 75 21.78 -57.90 15.61
CA THR A 75 21.83 -59.37 15.52
C THR A 75 22.83 -59.86 14.48
N TYR A 76 22.94 -59.16 13.35
CA TYR A 76 23.93 -59.46 12.32
C TYR A 76 25.36 -59.19 12.81
N ALA A 77 25.59 -58.07 13.51
CA ALA A 77 26.90 -57.75 14.08
C ALA A 77 27.36 -58.83 15.07
N VAL A 78 26.48 -59.23 15.99
CA VAL A 78 26.76 -60.31 16.95
C VAL A 78 27.01 -61.64 16.23
N ALA A 79 26.16 -62.01 15.27
CA ALA A 79 26.34 -63.24 14.49
C ALA A 79 27.68 -63.25 13.74
N LYS A 80 28.07 -62.11 13.15
CA LYS A 80 29.37 -61.95 12.48
C LYS A 80 30.53 -62.20 13.44
N HIS A 81 30.49 -61.63 14.64
CA HIS A 81 31.53 -61.87 15.65
C HIS A 81 31.59 -63.35 16.07
N ASN A 82 30.44 -63.98 16.27
CA ASN A 82 30.37 -65.39 16.63
C ASN A 82 30.88 -66.30 15.50
N CYS A 83 30.66 -65.94 14.23
CA CYS A 83 31.12 -66.73 13.09
C CYS A 83 32.65 -66.88 13.04
N TYR A 84 33.41 -65.91 13.56
CA TYR A 84 34.87 -66.00 13.62
C TYR A 84 35.38 -67.05 14.63
N ALA A 85 34.53 -67.52 15.54
CA ALA A 85 34.87 -68.61 16.46
C ALA A 85 34.58 -70.01 15.88
N THR A 86 34.02 -70.09 14.67
CA THR A 86 33.60 -71.36 14.03
C THR A 86 34.61 -71.85 13.00
N PHE A 87 34.71 -73.16 12.78
CA PHE A 87 35.60 -73.75 11.77
C PHE A 87 35.24 -73.36 10.32
N PHE A 88 33.95 -73.25 9.99
CA PHE A 88 33.47 -72.87 8.65
C PHE A 88 33.03 -71.40 8.57
N VAL A 89 33.98 -70.47 8.80
CA VAL A 89 33.71 -69.03 8.88
C VAL A 89 32.97 -68.49 7.65
N ASN A 90 33.41 -68.84 6.43
CA ASN A 90 32.81 -68.33 5.19
C ASN A 90 31.33 -68.71 5.06
N HIS A 91 31.00 -69.99 5.28
CA HIS A 91 29.62 -70.46 5.24
C HIS A 91 28.76 -69.80 6.33
N CYS A 92 29.29 -69.68 7.56
CA CYS A 92 28.58 -68.99 8.65
C CYS A 92 28.28 -67.53 8.31
N LEU A 93 29.24 -66.81 7.73
CA LEU A 93 29.07 -65.41 7.32
C LEU A 93 28.02 -65.25 6.22
N ASP A 94 27.96 -66.17 5.26
CA ASP A 94 26.96 -66.13 4.19
C ASP A 94 25.55 -66.36 4.75
N VAL A 95 25.36 -67.37 5.61
CA VAL A 95 24.08 -67.61 6.28
C VAL A 95 23.65 -66.41 7.14
N ALA A 96 24.58 -65.79 7.85
CA ALA A 96 24.29 -64.59 8.63
C ALA A 96 23.88 -63.40 7.74
N ARG A 97 24.52 -63.24 6.57
CA ARG A 97 24.22 -62.19 5.61
C ARG A 97 22.85 -62.40 4.96
N ASP A 98 22.51 -63.63 4.62
CA ASP A 98 21.23 -63.97 4.00
C ASP A 98 20.07 -63.70 4.97
N LYS A 99 20.18 -64.12 6.23
CA LYS A 99 19.21 -63.75 7.28
C LYS A 99 19.01 -62.24 7.42
N MET A 100 20.11 -61.48 7.39
CA MET A 100 20.06 -60.02 7.46
C MET A 100 19.35 -59.41 6.25
N ARG A 101 19.63 -59.93 5.04
CA ARG A 101 19.00 -59.51 3.78
C ARG A 101 17.50 -59.82 3.76
N ASP A 102 17.10 -61.00 4.21
CA ASP A 102 15.69 -61.41 4.27
C ASP A 102 14.89 -60.51 5.20
N GLU A 103 15.40 -60.24 6.40
CA GLU A 103 14.73 -59.33 7.34
C GLU A 103 14.70 -57.90 6.79
N LYS A 104 15.76 -57.41 6.13
CA LYS A 104 15.75 -56.10 5.45
C LYS A 104 14.72 -56.04 4.31
N ALA A 105 14.56 -57.12 3.54
CA ALA A 105 13.56 -57.20 2.48
C ALA A 105 12.15 -57.09 3.07
N SER A 106 11.86 -57.81 4.15
CA SER A 106 10.57 -57.73 4.85
C SER A 106 10.29 -56.34 5.43
N ILE A 107 11.30 -55.68 6.04
CA ILE A 107 11.16 -54.31 6.56
C ILE A 107 10.83 -53.34 5.41
N ARG A 108 11.51 -53.47 4.28
CA ARG A 108 11.29 -52.62 3.10
C ARG A 108 9.90 -52.80 2.52
N GLU A 109 9.36 -54.01 2.48
CA GLU A 109 7.98 -54.27 2.05
C GLU A 109 6.97 -53.49 2.92
N VAL A 110 7.11 -53.56 4.24
CA VAL A 110 6.22 -52.84 5.16
C VAL A 110 6.40 -51.32 5.01
N GLN A 111 7.62 -50.82 4.84
CA GLN A 111 7.88 -49.40 4.59
C GLN A 111 7.20 -48.90 3.30
N LEU A 112 7.24 -49.69 2.23
CA LEU A 112 6.58 -49.33 0.97
C LEU A 112 5.06 -49.25 1.17
N LYS A 113 4.47 -50.22 1.87
CA LYS A 113 3.04 -50.18 2.23
C LYS A 113 2.69 -48.95 3.07
N LEU A 114 3.43 -48.70 4.14
CA LEU A 114 3.25 -47.52 4.99
C LEU A 114 3.34 -46.21 4.19
N SER A 115 4.28 -46.14 3.23
CA SER A 115 4.43 -44.97 2.35
C SER A 115 3.25 -44.80 1.37
N ALA A 116 2.65 -45.89 0.92
CA ALA A 116 1.44 -45.88 0.08
C ALA A 116 0.23 -45.42 0.90
N ASP A 117 0.05 -45.98 2.10
CA ASP A 117 -1.04 -45.61 3.01
C ASP A 117 -0.97 -44.14 3.43
N ARG A 118 0.25 -43.62 3.71
CA ARG A 118 0.47 -42.18 3.97
C ARG A 118 0.09 -41.30 2.77
N ARG A 119 0.30 -41.77 1.53
CA ARG A 119 -0.10 -41.02 0.32
C ARG A 119 -1.61 -41.03 0.16
N ALA A 120 -2.25 -42.19 0.29
CA ALA A 120 -3.69 -42.34 0.23
C ALA A 120 -4.39 -41.46 1.29
N ALA A 121 -3.93 -41.48 2.55
CA ALA A 121 -4.51 -40.63 3.60
C ALA A 121 -4.43 -39.11 3.29
N ARG A 122 -3.35 -38.66 2.62
CA ARG A 122 -3.25 -37.26 2.17
C ARG A 122 -4.18 -36.94 1.01
N GLU A 123 -4.42 -37.89 0.12
CA GLU A 123 -5.39 -37.76 -0.97
C GLU A 123 -6.80 -37.65 -0.42
N GLU A 124 -7.21 -38.57 0.46
CA GLU A 124 -8.52 -38.54 1.13
C GLU A 124 -8.74 -37.21 1.90
N LYS A 125 -7.70 -36.68 2.56
CA LYS A 125 -7.78 -35.39 3.25
C LYS A 125 -7.98 -34.22 2.28
N ARG A 126 -7.23 -34.18 1.16
CA ARG A 126 -7.43 -33.14 0.14
C ARG A 126 -8.84 -33.19 -0.44
N GLU A 127 -9.34 -34.38 -0.76
CA GLU A 127 -10.70 -34.55 -1.27
C GLU A 127 -11.76 -34.07 -0.27
N ALA A 128 -11.58 -34.38 1.02
CA ALA A 128 -12.46 -33.88 2.08
C ALA A 128 -12.45 -32.34 2.17
N ASP A 129 -11.27 -31.73 2.14
CA ASP A 129 -11.13 -30.27 2.21
C ASP A 129 -11.69 -29.59 0.96
N ASP A 130 -11.49 -30.17 -0.22
CA ASP A 130 -12.03 -29.70 -1.49
C ASP A 130 -13.55 -29.76 -1.50
N ALA A 131 -14.13 -30.86 -1.01
CA ALA A 131 -15.57 -31.01 -0.86
C ALA A 131 -16.15 -29.95 0.10
N GLN A 132 -15.48 -29.68 1.22
CA GLN A 132 -15.87 -28.61 2.15
C GLN A 132 -15.80 -27.23 1.50
N ARG A 133 -14.71 -26.91 0.78
CA ARG A 133 -14.57 -25.62 0.07
C ARG A 133 -15.66 -25.45 -0.99
N LEU A 134 -15.96 -26.50 -1.76
CA LEU A 134 -17.04 -26.47 -2.76
C LEU A 134 -18.41 -26.29 -2.10
N ALA A 135 -18.67 -26.95 -0.97
CA ALA A 135 -19.90 -26.77 -0.21
C ALA A 135 -20.06 -25.32 0.29
N GLN A 136 -19.01 -24.75 0.87
CA GLN A 136 -18.99 -23.34 1.30
C GLN A 136 -19.16 -22.37 0.11
N GLN A 137 -18.51 -22.64 -1.01
CA GLN A 137 -18.63 -21.81 -2.21
C GLN A 137 -20.04 -21.83 -2.78
N ARG A 138 -20.72 -22.98 -2.76
CA ARG A 138 -22.13 -23.12 -3.16
C ARG A 138 -23.06 -22.41 -2.19
N ALA A 139 -22.84 -22.57 -0.89
CA ALA A 139 -23.63 -21.88 0.15
C ALA A 139 -23.51 -20.35 0.05
N ASN A 140 -22.31 -19.84 -0.24
CA ASN A 140 -22.03 -18.40 -0.34
C ASN A 140 -22.32 -17.82 -1.74
N ALA A 141 -22.61 -18.64 -2.75
CA ALA A 141 -22.87 -18.20 -4.12
C ALA A 141 -23.99 -17.12 -4.24
N PRO A 142 -25.18 -17.28 -3.63
CA PRO A 142 -26.23 -16.26 -3.74
C PRO A 142 -25.82 -14.93 -3.10
N GLN A 143 -25.14 -14.96 -1.95
CA GLN A 143 -24.65 -13.76 -1.29
C GLN A 143 -23.58 -13.05 -2.13
N ARG A 144 -22.65 -13.80 -2.75
CA ARG A 144 -21.67 -13.22 -3.68
C ARG A 144 -22.35 -12.55 -4.87
N ALA A 145 -23.34 -13.20 -5.46
CA ALA A 145 -24.10 -12.62 -6.57
C ALA A 145 -24.88 -11.36 -6.15
N ALA A 146 -25.45 -11.34 -4.95
CA ALA A 146 -26.12 -10.15 -4.40
C ALA A 146 -25.14 -8.99 -4.18
N ASN A 147 -23.98 -9.27 -3.57
CA ASN A 147 -22.93 -8.27 -3.36
C ASN A 147 -22.42 -7.72 -4.69
N GLU A 148 -22.16 -8.58 -5.69
CA GLU A 148 -21.71 -8.15 -7.02
C GLU A 148 -22.73 -7.20 -7.69
N ARG A 149 -24.02 -7.52 -7.60
CA ARG A 149 -25.09 -6.63 -8.08
C ARG A 149 -25.11 -5.28 -7.34
N GLN A 150 -24.95 -5.30 -6.02
CA GLN A 150 -24.89 -4.07 -5.21
C GLN A 150 -23.67 -3.22 -5.56
N HIS A 151 -22.49 -3.84 -5.70
CA HIS A 151 -21.27 -3.15 -6.08
C HIS A 151 -21.39 -2.53 -7.48
N ARG A 152 -21.99 -3.24 -8.43
CA ARG A 152 -22.25 -2.72 -9.77
C ARG A 152 -23.19 -1.52 -9.73
N ALA A 153 -24.31 -1.63 -9.02
CA ALA A 153 -25.25 -0.52 -8.86
C ALA A 153 -24.62 0.70 -8.18
N ALA A 154 -23.80 0.48 -7.14
CA ALA A 154 -23.09 1.55 -6.44
C ALA A 154 -22.03 2.22 -7.33
N TYR A 155 -21.33 1.45 -8.17
CA TYR A 155 -20.40 1.97 -9.14
C TYR A 155 -21.11 2.87 -10.17
N ASP A 156 -22.21 2.38 -10.75
CA ASP A 156 -22.99 3.14 -11.73
C ASP A 156 -23.57 4.43 -11.12
N ALA A 157 -24.08 4.37 -9.90
CA ALA A 157 -24.56 5.55 -9.17
C ALA A 157 -23.44 6.59 -8.94
N LYS A 158 -22.23 6.14 -8.57
CA LYS A 158 -21.07 7.03 -8.42
C LYS A 158 -20.64 7.65 -9.75
N GLN A 159 -20.70 6.90 -10.86
CA GLN A 159 -20.41 7.45 -12.19
C GLN A 159 -21.38 8.57 -12.56
N GLN A 160 -22.67 8.38 -12.29
CA GLN A 160 -23.69 9.42 -12.51
C GLN A 160 -23.47 10.65 -11.63
N GLN A 161 -23.21 10.45 -10.33
CA GLN A 161 -22.89 11.54 -9.41
C GLN A 161 -21.66 12.32 -9.86
N HIS A 162 -20.60 11.63 -10.28
CA HIS A 162 -19.40 12.28 -10.81
C HIS A 162 -19.71 13.14 -12.04
N ALA A 163 -20.56 12.66 -12.97
CA ALA A 163 -20.97 13.45 -14.13
C ALA A 163 -21.76 14.72 -13.73
N VAL A 164 -22.69 14.59 -12.77
CA VAL A 164 -23.43 15.73 -12.22
C VAL A 164 -22.51 16.73 -11.53
N ASP A 165 -21.56 16.25 -10.73
CA ASP A 165 -20.62 17.12 -10.02
C ASP A 165 -19.65 17.82 -10.98
N GLN A 166 -19.24 17.14 -12.06
CA GLN A 166 -18.46 17.77 -13.13
C GLN A 166 -19.25 18.89 -13.81
N ALA A 167 -20.52 18.65 -14.15
CA ALA A 167 -21.39 19.69 -14.73
C ALA A 167 -21.52 20.89 -13.78
N LYS A 168 -21.85 20.65 -12.49
CA LYS A 168 -21.93 21.70 -11.46
C LYS A 168 -20.62 22.47 -11.31
N ARG A 169 -19.46 21.80 -11.36
CA ARG A 169 -18.15 22.45 -11.28
C ARG A 169 -17.88 23.33 -12.50
N GLY A 170 -18.31 22.92 -13.68
CA GLY A 170 -18.27 23.72 -14.91
C GLY A 170 -19.14 24.97 -14.80
N ASP A 171 -20.41 24.82 -14.45
CA ASP A 171 -21.38 25.94 -14.35
C ASP A 171 -20.99 26.97 -13.29
N SER A 172 -20.38 26.52 -12.19
CA SER A 172 -19.89 27.40 -11.12
C SER A 172 -18.51 28.02 -11.42
N ALA A 173 -17.83 27.66 -12.52
CA ALA A 173 -16.51 28.21 -12.83
C ALA A 173 -16.52 29.75 -13.05
N PRO A 174 -17.46 30.35 -13.80
CA PRO A 174 -17.54 31.81 -13.94
C PRO A 174 -17.83 32.50 -12.62
N GLN A 175 -18.69 31.92 -11.78
CA GLN A 175 -19.01 32.47 -10.47
C GLN A 175 -17.81 32.39 -9.50
N ARG A 176 -17.04 31.29 -9.54
CA ARG A 176 -15.78 31.20 -8.80
C ARG A 176 -14.77 32.25 -9.25
N GLN A 177 -14.63 32.45 -10.56
CA GLN A 177 -13.75 33.49 -11.10
C GLN A 177 -14.21 34.90 -10.65
N ALA A 178 -15.50 35.21 -10.77
CA ALA A 178 -16.06 36.48 -10.31
C ALA A 178 -15.84 36.73 -8.81
N ASN A 179 -15.95 35.68 -7.99
CA ASN A 179 -15.67 35.76 -6.55
C ASN A 179 -14.19 36.03 -6.27
N VAL A 180 -13.27 35.38 -6.98
CA VAL A 180 -11.82 35.62 -6.89
C VAL A 180 -11.50 37.06 -7.30
N ASP A 181 -12.04 37.52 -8.43
CA ASP A 181 -11.82 38.89 -8.90
C ASP A 181 -12.39 39.93 -7.92
N ALA A 182 -13.57 39.68 -7.36
CA ALA A 182 -14.17 40.54 -6.35
C ALA A 182 -13.33 40.58 -5.06
N TYR A 183 -12.79 39.45 -4.63
CA TYR A 183 -11.87 39.38 -3.48
C TYR A 183 -10.59 40.18 -3.75
N ASN A 184 -9.96 39.98 -4.91
CA ASN A 184 -8.75 40.69 -5.31
C ASN A 184 -8.96 42.21 -5.39
N ARG A 185 -10.11 42.66 -5.92
CA ARG A 185 -10.49 44.09 -5.91
C ARG A 185 -10.64 44.65 -4.50
N LYS A 186 -11.21 43.88 -3.55
CA LYS A 186 -11.32 44.32 -2.16
C LYS A 186 -9.94 44.43 -1.50
N GLN A 187 -9.04 43.49 -1.77
CA GLN A 187 -7.68 43.51 -1.25
C GLN A 187 -6.89 44.72 -1.79
N SER A 188 -6.95 44.99 -3.10
CA SER A 188 -6.25 46.14 -3.68
C SER A 188 -6.83 47.46 -3.19
N ALA A 189 -8.15 47.58 -3.06
CA ALA A 189 -8.79 48.78 -2.51
C ALA A 189 -8.42 49.00 -1.03
N TYR A 190 -8.29 47.93 -0.25
CA TYR A 190 -7.83 48.02 1.14
C TYR A 190 -6.38 48.49 1.21
N GLN A 191 -5.50 47.93 0.36
CA GLN A 191 -4.09 48.33 0.29
C GLN A 191 -3.95 49.81 -0.10
N GLN A 192 -4.69 50.28 -1.11
CA GLN A 192 -4.71 51.69 -1.50
C GLN A 192 -5.14 52.62 -0.36
N LYS A 193 -6.13 52.20 0.45
CA LYS A 193 -6.55 52.97 1.62
C LYS A 193 -5.46 53.07 2.68
N LEU A 194 -4.71 51.99 2.91
CA LEU A 194 -3.57 52.01 3.84
C LEU A 194 -2.45 52.92 3.33
N ASP A 195 -2.14 52.86 2.03
CA ASP A 195 -1.08 53.69 1.44
C ASP A 195 -1.47 55.18 1.46
N ALA A 196 -2.73 55.50 1.13
CA ALA A 196 -3.26 56.85 1.25
C ALA A 196 -3.22 57.36 2.71
N ALA A 197 -3.59 56.52 3.68
CA ALA A 197 -3.50 56.88 5.10
C ALA A 197 -2.05 57.15 5.54
N ARG A 198 -1.08 56.37 5.07
CA ARG A 198 0.36 56.60 5.33
C ARG A 198 0.85 57.91 4.73
N GLN A 199 0.47 58.21 3.48
CA GLN A 199 0.83 59.46 2.82
C GLN A 199 0.26 60.67 3.56
N ASN A 200 -1.02 60.61 3.95
CA ASN A 200 -1.64 61.67 4.73
C ASN A 200 -0.97 61.86 6.09
N ALA A 201 -0.66 60.76 6.80
CA ALA A 201 0.05 60.83 8.08
C ALA A 201 1.47 61.43 7.93
N ALA A 202 2.18 61.09 6.84
CA ALA A 202 3.48 61.68 6.54
C ALA A 202 3.39 63.18 6.24
N ALA A 203 2.40 63.59 5.44
CA ALA A 203 2.15 65.01 5.14
C ALA A 203 1.77 65.79 6.40
N ASP A 204 0.94 65.22 7.27
CA ASP A 204 0.58 65.84 8.55
C ASP A 204 1.77 65.93 9.50
N ALA A 205 2.65 64.93 9.53
CA ALA A 205 3.89 64.98 10.30
C ALA A 205 4.83 66.09 9.81
N GLN A 206 4.97 66.25 8.49
CA GLN A 206 5.73 67.35 7.89
C GLN A 206 5.13 68.72 8.25
N ARG A 207 3.81 68.89 8.11
CA ARG A 207 3.12 70.13 8.50
C ARG A 207 3.31 70.45 9.98
N ARG A 208 3.31 69.45 10.86
CA ARG A 208 3.59 69.65 12.29
C ARG A 208 5.02 70.14 12.50
N GLN A 209 6.01 69.55 11.83
CA GLN A 209 7.41 70.00 11.91
C GLN A 209 7.57 71.44 11.40
N GLU A 210 6.99 71.78 10.26
CA GLU A 210 7.00 73.15 9.71
C GLU A 210 6.33 74.15 10.65
N ASN A 211 5.20 73.78 11.25
CA ASN A 211 4.50 74.63 12.22
C ASN A 211 5.33 74.86 13.48
N VAL A 212 6.02 73.83 13.99
CA VAL A 212 6.94 73.96 15.13
C VAL A 212 8.11 74.89 14.77
N GLN A 213 8.74 74.71 13.60
CA GLN A 213 9.83 75.58 13.14
C GLN A 213 9.36 77.04 12.99
N ARG A 214 8.18 77.27 12.39
CA ARG A 214 7.60 78.61 12.27
C ARG A 214 7.28 79.22 13.63
N PHE A 215 6.85 78.42 14.60
CA PHE A 215 6.60 78.90 15.95
C PHE A 215 7.90 79.27 16.66
N GLN A 216 8.94 78.45 16.56
CA GLN A 216 10.28 78.75 17.10
C GLN A 216 10.87 80.02 16.50
N ALA A 217 10.86 80.15 15.17
CA ALA A 217 11.32 81.36 14.50
C ALA A 217 10.57 82.62 14.96
N LYS A 218 9.25 82.53 15.20
CA LYS A 218 8.48 83.65 15.78
C LYS A 218 8.89 84.00 17.21
N GLN A 219 9.26 83.01 18.02
CA GLN A 219 9.76 83.24 19.38
C GLN A 219 11.12 83.94 19.35
N ASP A 220 12.03 83.49 18.49
CA ASP A 220 13.36 84.09 18.32
C ASP A 220 13.27 85.54 17.80
N ASP A 221 12.46 85.78 16.76
CA ASP A 221 12.18 87.12 16.22
C ASP A 221 11.56 88.07 17.28
N ALA A 222 10.70 87.54 18.15
CA ALA A 222 10.12 88.33 19.23
C ALA A 222 11.18 88.70 20.28
N ALA A 223 12.06 87.76 20.66
CA ALA A 223 13.16 88.02 21.58
C ALA A 223 14.19 89.01 21.01
N GLU A 224 14.53 88.92 19.72
CA GLU A 224 15.44 89.84 19.04
C GLU A 224 14.86 91.25 18.94
N ARG A 225 13.57 91.38 18.60
CA ARG A 225 12.87 92.67 18.63
C ARG A 225 12.86 93.29 20.01
N GLN A 226 12.64 92.50 21.06
CA GLN A 226 12.67 93.00 22.43
C GLN A 226 14.06 93.55 22.79
N LYS A 227 15.14 92.81 22.48
CA LYS A 227 16.53 93.30 22.65
C LYS A 227 16.78 94.60 21.91
N THR A 228 16.36 94.69 20.64
CA THR A 228 16.52 95.89 19.81
C THR A 228 15.78 97.10 20.41
N LEU A 229 14.58 96.89 20.95
CA LEU A 229 13.81 97.94 21.62
C LEU A 229 14.48 98.39 22.92
N ASP A 230 15.01 97.46 23.71
CA ASP A 230 15.70 97.76 24.97
C ASP A 230 17.05 98.47 24.73
N GLU A 231 17.81 98.08 23.70
CA GLU A 231 19.00 98.82 23.23
C GLU A 231 18.65 100.23 22.77
N ARG A 232 17.56 100.40 22.02
CA ARG A 232 17.06 101.73 21.61
C ARG A 232 16.69 102.58 22.82
N ARG A 233 16.05 102.00 23.84
CA ARG A 233 15.72 102.69 25.10
C ARG A 233 16.97 103.07 25.88
N ALA A 234 17.94 102.16 26.00
CA ALA A 234 19.21 102.42 26.68
C ALA A 234 20.01 103.54 25.98
N ASN A 235 20.13 103.48 24.65
CA ASN A 235 20.76 104.53 23.85
C ASN A 235 20.04 105.88 23.99
N ALA A 236 18.69 105.88 24.00
CA ALA A 236 17.92 107.10 24.22
C ALA A 236 18.12 107.66 25.64
N ALA A 237 18.17 106.81 26.67
CA ALA A 237 18.44 107.20 28.05
C ALA A 237 19.87 107.75 28.22
N GLN A 238 20.87 107.11 27.60
CA GLN A 238 22.24 107.63 27.57
C GLN A 238 22.34 108.98 26.86
N ARG A 239 21.64 109.18 25.74
CA ARG A 239 21.56 110.49 25.06
C ARG A 239 20.87 111.54 25.93
N ALA A 240 19.83 111.19 26.67
CA ALA A 240 19.16 112.09 27.60
C ALA A 240 20.03 112.43 28.83
N ALA A 241 20.79 111.47 29.35
CA ALA A 241 21.76 111.68 30.43
C ALA A 241 22.94 112.56 29.97
N ALA A 242 23.44 112.37 28.75
CA ALA A 242 24.46 113.23 28.15
C ALA A 242 23.94 114.66 27.90
N ALA A 243 22.68 114.81 27.46
CA ALA A 243 22.05 116.13 27.29
C ALA A 243 21.82 116.85 28.62
N SER A 244 21.42 116.14 29.68
CA SER A 244 21.25 116.72 31.02
C SER A 244 22.58 117.05 31.71
N ALA A 245 23.63 116.23 31.51
CA ALA A 245 24.99 116.55 31.95
C ALA A 245 25.59 117.77 31.22
N ALA A 246 25.27 117.94 29.93
CA ALA A 246 25.64 119.14 29.17
C ALA A 246 24.93 120.41 29.71
N SER A 247 23.69 120.30 30.19
CA SER A 247 22.98 121.43 30.84
C SER A 247 23.39 121.70 32.30
N ALA A 248 24.00 120.75 33.00
CA ALA A 248 24.48 120.92 34.38
C ALA A 248 25.87 121.57 34.48
N THR A 249 26.61 121.66 33.37
CA THR A 249 27.93 122.31 33.29
C THR A 249 27.82 123.81 32.92
N SER A 250 26.59 124.35 32.83
CA SER A 250 26.31 125.75 32.45
C SER A 250 25.58 126.56 33.54
N GLN A 251 25.81 126.27 34.82
CA GLN A 251 25.44 127.15 35.94
C GLN A 251 26.70 127.67 36.65
#